data_AF-A0A947I166-F1
#
_entry.id   AF-A0A947I166-F1
#
_cell.length_a   1.000
_cell.length_b   1.000
_cell.length_c   1.000
_cell.angle_alpha   90.00
_cell.angle_beta   90.00
_cell.angle_gamma   90.00
#
_symmetry.space_group_name_H-M   'P 1'
#
loop_
_entity.id
_entity.type
_entity.pdbx_description
1 polymer ?
#
loop_
_entity_poly.entity_id
_entity_poly.type
_entity_poly.pdbx_seq_one_letter_code
_entity_poly.pdbx_strand_id
1 'polypeptide(L)'
;MLSLVLPTYNEAKNIPELLPALEEALSDIPFEIIIVDDDSPDETWRIARELSQDKDNVHVIRRIDKKGLSSAVIDGFLSAKGDVFAVMDADGQHDMKLLPQLYSSVREGNGFAIGSRYMEGGSTGDWDERRRFISRAATRMALFVCKVKVSDPMSGFFAVDRRVFEDSLERLNPKGFKILLDLLVHAPEGTTAKEIPFTFGLRLHGESKLSWKVQIDFLEYLYDVTIGRFIPLTFVKFCMVGTLGVGVHMSAYIFFSNIIAGGEELTVGGFSLAVLGAVEIAILFNFTLNNLWTFANQKLKGRGALKGFVKYNIACSFGALVNWAVSASLFKNGWAELLAVFLGALAGVVWNYSVNRMFTWRK
;
A
#
# COMPACT_ATOMS: atom_id res chain seq x y z
N MET A 1 -3.13 -3.25 -31.04
CA MET A 1 -4.42 -2.65 -30.57
C MET A 1 -4.20 -2.00 -29.21
N LEU A 2 -4.93 -0.93 -28.87
CA LEU A 2 -4.94 -0.29 -27.55
C LEU A 2 -5.97 -0.95 -26.62
N SER A 3 -5.61 -1.25 -25.38
CA SER A 3 -6.56 -1.65 -24.33
C SER A 3 -6.57 -0.59 -23.23
N LEU A 4 -7.64 0.19 -23.16
CA LEU A 4 -7.83 1.24 -22.17
C LEU A 4 -8.53 0.69 -20.93
N VAL A 5 -7.85 0.67 -19.80
CA VAL A 5 -8.42 0.26 -18.52
C VAL A 5 -8.92 1.47 -17.74
N LEU A 6 -10.18 1.41 -17.32
CA LEU A 6 -10.84 2.41 -16.49
C LEU A 6 -11.17 1.78 -15.13
N PRO A 7 -10.36 1.99 -14.09
CA PRO A 7 -10.69 1.55 -12.75
C PRO A 7 -11.78 2.46 -12.15
N THR A 8 -12.87 1.88 -11.66
CA THR A 8 -14.03 2.62 -11.16
C THR A 8 -14.39 2.29 -9.71
N TYR A 9 -14.79 3.32 -8.96
CA TYR A 9 -15.50 3.16 -7.68
C TYR A 9 -16.37 4.38 -7.38
N ASN A 10 -17.69 4.20 -7.43
CA ASN A 10 -18.69 5.26 -7.37
C ASN A 10 -18.63 6.26 -8.54
N GLU A 11 -18.64 5.76 -9.77
CA GLU A 11 -18.53 6.54 -11.01
C GLU A 11 -19.79 6.45 -11.88
N ALA A 12 -20.94 6.05 -11.31
CA ALA A 12 -22.18 5.79 -12.03
C ALA A 12 -22.67 6.96 -12.90
N LYS A 13 -22.37 8.20 -12.50
CA LYS A 13 -22.72 9.41 -13.26
C LYS A 13 -21.73 9.75 -14.36
N ASN A 14 -20.47 9.37 -14.21
CA ASN A 14 -19.41 9.72 -15.15
C ASN A 14 -19.38 8.77 -16.35
N ILE A 15 -19.61 7.47 -16.14
CA ILE A 15 -19.54 6.46 -17.20
C ILE A 15 -20.45 6.73 -18.41
N PRO A 16 -21.73 7.14 -18.25
CA PRO A 16 -22.60 7.44 -19.39
C PRO A 16 -22.10 8.58 -20.28
N GLU A 17 -21.42 9.58 -19.71
CA GLU A 17 -20.85 10.71 -20.46
C GLU A 17 -19.47 10.37 -21.02
N LEU A 18 -18.67 9.62 -20.26
CA LEU A 18 -17.29 9.31 -20.58
C LEU A 18 -17.17 8.30 -21.73
N LEU A 19 -18.01 7.28 -21.75
CA LEU A 19 -17.87 6.18 -22.71
C LEU A 19 -18.03 6.64 -24.17
N PRO A 20 -19.07 7.42 -24.56
CA PRO A 20 -19.19 7.92 -25.93
C PRO A 20 -18.04 8.85 -26.34
N ALA A 21 -17.57 9.71 -25.41
CA ALA A 21 -16.46 10.62 -25.66
C ALA A 21 -15.14 9.87 -25.88
N LEU A 22 -14.94 8.75 -25.18
CA LEU A 22 -13.78 7.86 -25.39
C LEU A 22 -13.84 7.15 -26.75
N GLU A 23 -15.02 6.65 -27.13
CA GLU A 23 -15.19 6.01 -28.45
C GLU A 23 -14.92 6.99 -29.58
N GLU A 24 -15.35 8.25 -29.45
CA GLU A 24 -15.04 9.32 -30.41
C GLU A 24 -13.53 9.61 -30.45
N ALA A 25 -12.90 9.81 -29.29
CA ALA A 25 -11.47 10.12 -29.20
C ALA A 25 -10.54 9.00 -29.71
N LEU A 26 -11.02 7.75 -29.70
CA LEU A 26 -10.28 6.56 -30.11
C LEU A 26 -10.67 6.06 -31.51
N SER A 27 -11.61 6.72 -32.19
CA SER A 27 -12.20 6.26 -33.46
C SER A 27 -11.19 5.97 -34.58
N ASP A 28 -10.03 6.64 -34.55
CA ASP A 28 -8.96 6.48 -35.55
C ASP A 28 -7.98 5.33 -35.27
N ILE A 29 -8.09 4.62 -34.15
CA ILE A 29 -7.18 3.53 -33.79
C ILE A 29 -7.94 2.26 -33.35
N PRO A 30 -7.38 1.05 -33.51
CA PRO A 30 -8.00 -0.15 -32.97
C PRO A 30 -7.91 -0.12 -31.44
N PHE A 31 -9.07 -0.20 -30.77
CA PHE A 31 -9.15 -0.12 -29.31
C PHE A 31 -10.16 -1.10 -28.69
N GLU A 32 -9.96 -1.39 -27.41
CA GLU A 32 -10.96 -1.90 -26.49
C GLU A 32 -10.93 -1.09 -25.18
N ILE A 33 -12.08 -1.01 -24.48
CA ILE A 33 -12.22 -0.35 -23.18
C ILE A 33 -12.60 -1.40 -22.15
N ILE A 34 -11.85 -1.47 -21.05
CA ILE A 34 -12.07 -2.42 -19.96
C ILE A 34 -12.37 -1.63 -18.69
N ILE A 35 -13.64 -1.63 -18.29
CA ILE A 35 -14.10 -1.01 -17.06
C ILE A 35 -13.95 -2.03 -15.93
N VAL A 36 -13.18 -1.68 -14.90
CA VAL A 36 -12.91 -2.57 -13.75
C VAL A 36 -13.47 -1.93 -12.48
N ASP A 37 -14.56 -2.50 -11.97
CA ASP A 37 -15.33 -1.95 -10.86
C ASP A 37 -15.22 -2.77 -9.57
N ASP A 38 -14.99 -2.08 -8.46
CA ASP A 38 -14.76 -2.66 -7.12
C ASP A 38 -16.05 -2.83 -6.31
N ASP A 39 -17.05 -3.44 -6.96
CA ASP A 39 -18.38 -3.67 -6.42
C ASP A 39 -19.01 -2.37 -5.88
N SER A 40 -19.08 -1.37 -6.76
CA SER A 40 -19.55 -0.04 -6.40
C SER A 40 -20.99 -0.09 -5.85
N PRO A 41 -21.26 0.52 -4.68
CA PRO A 41 -22.60 0.57 -4.10
C PRO A 41 -23.59 1.43 -4.91
N ASP A 42 -23.10 2.33 -5.77
CA ASP A 42 -23.93 3.11 -6.70
C ASP A 42 -24.26 2.37 -8.00
N GLU A 43 -23.91 1.07 -8.08
CA GLU A 43 -24.15 0.20 -9.23
C GLU A 43 -23.44 0.65 -10.53
N THR A 44 -22.30 1.34 -10.42
CA THR A 44 -21.45 1.69 -11.58
C THR A 44 -21.25 0.51 -12.55
N TRP A 45 -20.94 -0.69 -12.02
CA TRP A 45 -20.77 -1.91 -12.82
C TRP A 45 -22.02 -2.32 -13.62
N ARG A 46 -23.22 -2.05 -13.10
CA ARG A 46 -24.50 -2.38 -13.75
C ARG A 46 -24.74 -1.44 -14.92
N ILE A 47 -24.57 -0.14 -14.68
CA ILE A 47 -24.70 0.90 -15.71
C ILE A 47 -23.68 0.68 -16.84
N ALA A 48 -22.42 0.42 -16.49
CA ALA A 48 -21.38 0.11 -17.47
C ALA A 48 -21.74 -1.13 -18.32
N ARG A 49 -22.33 -2.16 -17.70
CA ARG A 49 -22.77 -3.38 -18.40
C ARG A 49 -23.94 -3.11 -19.34
N GLU A 50 -24.91 -2.32 -18.91
CA GLU A 50 -26.06 -1.93 -19.76
C GLU A 50 -25.59 -1.13 -20.99
N LEU A 51 -24.66 -0.19 -20.81
CA LEU A 51 -24.11 0.63 -21.89
C LEU A 51 -23.21 -0.15 -22.88
N SER A 52 -22.73 -1.33 -22.49
CA SER A 52 -21.83 -2.17 -23.30
C SER A 52 -22.51 -3.37 -23.96
N GLN A 53 -23.82 -3.58 -23.77
CA GLN A 53 -24.51 -4.77 -24.32
C GLN A 53 -24.38 -4.92 -25.84
N ASP A 54 -24.39 -3.80 -26.57
CA ASP A 54 -24.30 -3.77 -28.03
C ASP A 54 -22.89 -3.39 -28.53
N LYS A 55 -21.86 -3.50 -27.69
CA LYS A 55 -20.49 -3.07 -27.99
C LYS A 55 -19.49 -4.21 -27.83
N ASP A 56 -18.88 -4.66 -28.92
CA ASP A 56 -17.88 -5.74 -28.90
C ASP A 56 -16.52 -5.31 -28.31
N ASN A 57 -16.26 -4.00 -28.29
CA ASN A 57 -15.01 -3.37 -27.85
C ASN A 57 -15.08 -2.82 -26.41
N VAL A 58 -16.18 -3.02 -25.68
CA VAL A 58 -16.32 -2.56 -24.29
C VAL A 58 -16.57 -3.76 -23.38
N HIS A 59 -15.75 -3.89 -22.34
CA HIS A 59 -15.76 -5.03 -21.42
C HIS A 59 -15.88 -4.53 -19.97
N VAL A 60 -16.63 -5.26 -19.15
CA VAL A 60 -16.88 -4.87 -17.75
C VAL A 60 -16.50 -6.01 -16.81
N ILE A 61 -15.58 -5.73 -15.89
CA ILE A 61 -15.13 -6.63 -14.84
C ILE A 61 -15.64 -6.10 -13.51
N ARG A 62 -16.50 -6.86 -12.82
CA ARG A 62 -16.91 -6.57 -11.44
C ARG A 62 -16.11 -7.43 -10.48
N ARG A 63 -15.42 -6.81 -9.53
CA ARG A 63 -14.58 -7.49 -8.53
C ARG A 63 -15.27 -7.52 -7.17
N ILE A 64 -15.58 -8.72 -6.69
CA ILE A 64 -16.23 -8.94 -5.39
C ILE A 64 -15.18 -9.17 -4.32
N ASP A 65 -15.35 -8.56 -3.13
CA ASP A 65 -14.46 -8.68 -1.97
C ASP A 65 -12.99 -8.29 -2.20
N LYS A 66 -12.69 -7.65 -3.33
CA LYS A 66 -11.38 -7.13 -3.71
C LYS A 66 -11.51 -5.63 -3.97
N LYS A 67 -10.56 -4.85 -3.44
CA LYS A 67 -10.55 -3.39 -3.63
C LYS A 67 -9.13 -2.88 -3.89
N GLY A 68 -9.01 -1.80 -4.65
CA GLY A 68 -7.79 -1.04 -4.82
C GLY A 68 -7.52 -0.67 -6.28
N LEU A 69 -7.12 0.57 -6.52
CA LEU A 69 -6.89 1.15 -7.85
C LEU A 69 -5.87 0.33 -8.65
N SER A 70 -4.66 0.15 -8.13
CA SER A 70 -3.61 -0.54 -8.89
C SER A 70 -3.93 -2.01 -9.12
N SER A 71 -4.61 -2.68 -8.17
CA SER A 71 -5.04 -4.06 -8.40
C SER A 71 -6.14 -4.14 -9.47
N ALA A 72 -7.00 -3.11 -9.58
CA ALA A 72 -8.02 -3.03 -10.65
C ALA A 72 -7.34 -2.91 -12.01
N VAL A 73 -6.33 -2.05 -12.10
CA VAL A 73 -5.53 -1.87 -13.32
C VAL A 73 -4.85 -3.18 -13.73
N ILE A 74 -4.24 -3.90 -12.79
CA ILE A 74 -3.59 -5.20 -13.06
C ILE A 74 -4.61 -6.21 -13.58
N ASP A 75 -5.77 -6.35 -12.93
CA ASP A 75 -6.82 -7.28 -13.39
C ASP A 75 -7.34 -6.91 -14.79
N GLY A 76 -7.43 -5.61 -15.08
CA GLY A 76 -7.78 -5.08 -16.41
C GLY A 76 -6.73 -5.44 -17.47
N PHE A 77 -5.45 -5.19 -17.19
CA PHE A 77 -4.34 -5.54 -18.10
C PHE A 77 -4.22 -7.05 -18.34
N LEU A 78 -4.45 -7.88 -17.32
CA LEU A 78 -4.45 -9.33 -17.49
C LEU A 78 -5.62 -9.84 -18.35
N SER A 79 -6.71 -9.07 -18.43
CA SER A 79 -7.88 -9.39 -19.25
C SER A 79 -7.82 -8.77 -20.66
N ALA A 80 -6.80 -7.95 -20.92
CA ALA A 80 -6.64 -7.19 -22.15
C ALA A 80 -6.08 -8.01 -23.31
N LYS A 81 -6.62 -7.75 -24.50
CA LYS A 81 -6.25 -8.39 -25.78
C LYS A 81 -5.26 -7.54 -26.59
N GLY A 82 -5.15 -6.25 -26.30
CA GLY A 82 -4.24 -5.33 -27.00
C GLY A 82 -2.77 -5.58 -26.70
N ASP A 83 -1.93 -4.88 -27.47
CA ASP A 83 -0.46 -4.90 -27.32
C ASP A 83 0.06 -3.65 -26.61
N VAL A 84 -0.78 -2.60 -26.53
CA VAL A 84 -0.52 -1.38 -25.79
C VAL A 84 -1.61 -1.26 -24.75
N PHE A 85 -1.19 -1.19 -23.49
CA PHE A 85 -2.10 -1.02 -22.37
C PHE A 85 -2.13 0.44 -21.96
N ALA A 86 -3.30 0.99 -21.66
CA ALA A 86 -3.45 2.34 -21.13
C ALA A 86 -4.32 2.36 -19.89
N VAL A 87 -4.09 3.36 -19.04
CA VAL A 87 -4.89 3.63 -17.84
C VAL A 87 -5.38 5.05 -17.89
N MET A 88 -6.63 5.26 -17.49
CA MET A 88 -7.19 6.57 -17.26
C MET A 88 -8.22 6.51 -16.13
N ASP A 89 -8.20 7.48 -15.22
CA ASP A 89 -9.27 7.62 -14.21
C ASP A 89 -10.61 7.96 -14.91
N ALA A 90 -11.71 7.45 -14.36
CA ALA A 90 -13.04 7.59 -14.94
C ALA A 90 -13.81 8.86 -14.52
N ASP A 91 -13.11 9.86 -13.98
CA ASP A 91 -13.72 11.06 -13.35
C ASP A 91 -13.71 12.31 -14.26
N GLY A 92 -13.25 12.14 -15.50
CA GLY A 92 -13.20 13.17 -16.55
C GLY A 92 -12.06 14.18 -16.41
N GLN A 93 -11.14 14.01 -15.46
CA GLN A 93 -10.03 14.96 -15.26
C GLN A 93 -8.91 14.84 -16.29
N HIS A 94 -8.85 13.72 -17.01
CA HIS A 94 -7.82 13.44 -18.02
C HIS A 94 -8.28 13.87 -19.41
N ASP A 95 -7.35 14.45 -20.18
CA ASP A 95 -7.62 14.83 -21.57
C ASP A 95 -7.57 13.59 -22.48
N MET A 96 -8.74 13.04 -22.78
CA MET A 96 -8.92 11.86 -23.61
C MET A 96 -8.33 12.03 -25.02
N LYS A 97 -8.19 13.27 -25.52
CA LYS A 97 -7.62 13.56 -26.84
C LYS A 97 -6.13 13.18 -26.94
N LEU A 98 -5.48 12.96 -25.80
CA LEU A 98 -4.09 12.51 -25.75
C LEU A 98 -3.94 10.99 -25.86
N LEU A 99 -5.02 10.22 -25.75
CA LEU A 99 -4.95 8.75 -25.86
C LEU A 99 -4.35 8.26 -27.18
N PRO A 100 -4.71 8.80 -28.37
CA PRO A 100 -4.06 8.42 -29.61
C PRO A 100 -2.55 8.72 -29.62
N GLN A 101 -2.14 9.82 -28.99
CA GLN A 101 -0.73 10.21 -28.89
C GLN A 101 0.06 9.33 -27.90
N LEU A 102 -0.56 8.92 -26.79
CA LEU A 102 0.01 7.94 -25.87
C LEU A 102 0.20 6.59 -26.57
N TYR A 103 -0.81 6.16 -27.33
CA TYR A 103 -0.75 4.94 -28.12
C TYR A 103 0.36 4.98 -29.18
N SER A 104 0.42 6.04 -29.98
CA SER A 104 1.44 6.17 -31.04
C SER A 104 2.85 6.19 -30.45
N SER A 105 3.06 6.89 -29.33
CA SER A 105 4.34 6.95 -28.64
C SER A 105 4.86 5.57 -28.22
N VAL A 106 3.99 4.68 -27.69
CA VAL A 106 4.39 3.31 -27.36
C VAL A 106 4.69 2.51 -28.62
N ARG A 107 3.86 2.66 -29.67
CA ARG A 107 4.06 2.00 -30.97
C ARG A 107 5.35 2.43 -31.69
N GLU A 108 5.84 3.64 -31.42
CA GLU A 108 7.15 4.14 -31.89
C GLU A 108 8.35 3.49 -31.19
N GLY A 109 8.11 2.60 -30.21
CA GLY A 109 9.16 1.83 -29.53
C GLY A 109 9.49 2.33 -28.12
N ASN A 110 8.72 3.27 -27.57
CA ASN A 110 8.85 3.64 -26.16
C ASN A 110 8.17 2.60 -25.27
N GLY A 111 8.79 2.23 -24.16
CA GLY A 111 8.17 1.31 -23.21
C GLY A 111 6.97 1.92 -22.48
N PHE A 112 7.03 3.22 -22.21
CA PHE A 112 5.95 3.99 -21.60
C PHE A 112 5.67 5.30 -22.35
N ALA A 113 4.41 5.71 -22.33
CA ALA A 113 3.98 7.07 -22.65
C ALA A 113 3.16 7.61 -21.47
N ILE A 114 3.47 8.79 -20.94
CA ILE A 114 2.88 9.28 -19.68
C ILE A 114 2.29 10.68 -19.88
N GLY A 115 1.02 10.86 -19.56
CA GLY A 115 0.46 12.19 -19.37
C GLY A 115 1.06 12.84 -18.13
N SER A 116 1.84 13.91 -18.29
CA SER A 116 2.56 14.57 -17.21
C SER A 116 2.01 15.97 -16.93
N ARG A 117 1.80 16.24 -15.63
CA ARG A 117 1.38 17.58 -15.14
C ARG A 117 2.55 18.49 -14.81
N TYR A 118 3.76 17.95 -14.73
CA TYR A 118 4.94 18.63 -14.18
C TYR A 118 6.03 18.92 -15.20
N MET A 119 5.87 18.47 -16.45
CA MET A 119 6.71 18.90 -17.56
C MET A 119 6.31 20.27 -18.10
N GLU A 120 7.18 20.85 -18.92
CA GLU A 120 6.90 22.07 -19.67
C GLU A 120 5.64 21.90 -20.54
N GLY A 121 4.69 22.83 -20.43
CA GLY A 121 3.37 22.75 -21.05
C GLY A 121 2.29 22.02 -20.23
N GLY A 122 2.66 21.31 -19.16
CA GLY A 122 1.72 20.63 -18.25
C GLY A 122 1.23 21.54 -17.12
N SER A 123 0.05 21.22 -16.56
CA SER A 123 -0.53 21.99 -15.44
C SER A 123 -1.39 21.12 -14.52
N THR A 124 -1.42 21.45 -13.23
CA THR A 124 -2.34 20.85 -12.25
C THR A 124 -3.70 21.55 -12.19
N GLY A 125 -3.98 22.51 -13.08
CA GLY A 125 -5.20 23.32 -13.05
C GLY A 125 -5.35 24.08 -11.73
N ASP A 126 -6.58 24.13 -11.22
CA ASP A 126 -7.01 24.93 -10.06
C ASP A 126 -6.71 24.29 -8.68
N TRP A 127 -5.66 23.47 -8.56
CA TRP A 127 -5.31 22.90 -7.26
C TRP A 127 -4.93 24.00 -6.25
N ASP A 128 -5.32 23.84 -4.97
CA ASP A 128 -4.77 24.66 -3.88
C ASP A 128 -3.23 24.53 -3.82
N GLU A 129 -2.53 25.62 -3.52
CA GLU A 129 -1.09 25.68 -3.33
C GLU A 129 -0.55 24.63 -2.35
N ARG A 130 -1.26 24.36 -1.23
CA ARG A 130 -0.89 23.32 -0.26
C ARG A 130 -0.92 21.94 -0.89
N ARG A 131 -1.97 21.63 -1.68
CA ARG A 131 -2.09 20.35 -2.40
C ARG A 131 -0.98 20.21 -3.43
N ARG A 132 -0.66 21.29 -4.17
CA ARG A 132 0.46 21.31 -5.12
C ARG A 132 1.80 21.05 -4.43
N PHE A 133 2.05 21.69 -3.28
CA PHE A 133 3.29 21.52 -2.53
C PHE A 133 3.46 20.08 -2.02
N ILE A 134 2.44 19.53 -1.36
CA ILE A 134 2.47 18.14 -0.86
C ILE A 134 2.71 17.16 -2.02
N SER A 135 2.02 17.35 -3.14
CA SER A 135 2.19 16.50 -4.32
C SER A 135 3.61 16.58 -4.89
N ARG A 136 4.16 17.78 -5.04
CA ARG A 136 5.56 17.97 -5.51
C ARG A 136 6.58 17.36 -4.55
N ALA A 137 6.37 17.50 -3.23
CA ALA A 137 7.24 16.91 -2.23
C ALA A 137 7.20 15.37 -2.30
N ALA A 138 6.00 14.78 -2.40
CA ALA A 138 5.83 13.34 -2.59
C ALA A 138 6.49 12.85 -3.88
N THR A 139 6.27 13.55 -5.01
CA THR A 139 6.92 13.23 -6.28
C THR A 139 8.44 13.27 -6.19
N ARG A 140 9.03 14.32 -5.60
CA ARG A 140 10.48 14.42 -5.42
C ARG A 140 11.04 13.28 -4.57
N MET A 141 10.34 12.91 -3.51
CA MET A 141 10.72 11.78 -2.67
C MET A 141 10.69 10.46 -3.46
N ALA A 142 9.63 10.21 -4.24
CA ALA A 142 9.54 9.03 -5.10
C ALA A 142 10.68 8.99 -6.12
N LEU A 143 10.98 10.10 -6.79
CA LEU A 143 12.07 10.18 -7.77
C LEU A 143 13.44 9.88 -7.15
N PHE A 144 13.73 10.47 -5.98
CA PHE A 144 14.99 10.26 -5.28
C PHE A 144 15.16 8.81 -4.81
N VAL A 145 14.10 8.24 -4.25
CA VAL A 145 14.10 6.89 -3.65
C VAL A 145 14.11 5.80 -4.73
N CYS A 146 13.26 5.95 -5.74
CA CYS A 146 13.02 4.94 -6.77
C CYS A 146 13.94 5.10 -8.01
N LYS A 147 14.65 6.22 -8.14
CA LYS A 147 15.58 6.52 -9.25
C LYS A 147 14.96 6.43 -10.65
N VAL A 148 13.66 6.67 -10.77
CA VAL A 148 12.95 6.70 -12.06
C VAL A 148 13.20 8.03 -12.78
N LYS A 149 13.32 7.99 -14.11
CA LYS A 149 13.70 9.15 -14.94
C LYS A 149 12.49 9.78 -15.64
N VAL A 150 11.50 10.20 -14.87
CA VAL A 150 10.29 10.90 -15.36
C VAL A 150 9.96 12.06 -14.42
N SER A 151 9.19 13.05 -14.87
CA SER A 151 8.77 14.18 -14.05
C SER A 151 7.51 13.89 -13.23
N ASP A 152 6.59 13.04 -13.72
CA ASP A 152 5.33 12.70 -13.05
C ASP A 152 5.09 11.19 -12.91
N PRO A 153 5.85 10.48 -12.04
CA PRO A 153 5.70 9.04 -11.83
C PRO A 153 4.40 8.65 -11.11
N MET A 154 3.60 9.65 -10.69
CA MET A 154 2.38 9.48 -9.91
C MET A 154 1.11 9.65 -10.75
N SER A 155 1.27 9.85 -12.06
CA SER A 155 0.17 10.02 -13.01
C SER A 155 -0.72 8.78 -13.05
N GLY A 156 -2.03 9.02 -13.09
CA GLY A 156 -3.04 7.99 -13.37
C GLY A 156 -3.35 7.86 -14.85
N PHE A 157 -2.62 8.58 -15.71
CA PHE A 157 -2.87 8.65 -17.15
C PHE A 157 -1.60 8.34 -17.92
N PHE A 158 -1.51 7.12 -18.43
CA PHE A 158 -0.34 6.62 -19.14
C PHE A 158 -0.70 5.42 -20.03
N ALA A 159 0.20 5.10 -20.96
CA ALA A 159 0.23 3.87 -21.73
C ALA A 159 1.58 3.14 -21.54
N VAL A 160 1.57 1.82 -21.69
CA VAL A 160 2.71 0.92 -21.54
C VAL A 160 2.66 -0.19 -22.59
N ASP A 161 3.83 -0.59 -23.10
CA ASP A 161 3.93 -1.77 -23.95
C ASP A 161 3.59 -3.03 -23.15
N ARG A 162 2.78 -3.92 -23.73
CA ARG A 162 2.36 -5.17 -23.08
C ARG A 162 3.54 -5.98 -22.56
N ARG A 163 4.65 -6.06 -23.31
CA ARG A 163 5.83 -6.85 -22.92
C ARG A 163 6.50 -6.26 -21.69
N VAL A 164 6.58 -4.93 -21.60
CA VAL A 164 7.13 -4.25 -20.41
C VAL A 164 6.29 -4.55 -19.17
N PHE A 165 4.96 -4.59 -19.30
CA PHE A 165 4.08 -5.00 -18.21
C PHE A 165 4.28 -6.47 -17.84
N GLU A 166 4.27 -7.38 -18.81
CA GLU A 166 4.44 -8.82 -18.57
C GLU A 166 5.78 -9.15 -17.90
N ASP A 167 6.88 -8.52 -18.36
CA ASP A 167 8.22 -8.69 -17.78
C ASP A 167 8.33 -8.13 -16.35
N SER A 168 7.45 -7.21 -15.97
CA SER A 168 7.42 -6.57 -14.65
C SER A 168 6.45 -7.24 -13.67
N LEU A 169 5.48 -8.01 -14.18
CA LEU A 169 4.31 -8.50 -13.46
C LEU A 169 4.64 -9.20 -12.14
N GLU A 170 5.64 -10.09 -12.13
CA GLU A 170 6.02 -10.88 -10.95
C GLU A 170 6.60 -10.02 -9.81
N ARG A 171 7.10 -8.82 -10.14
CA ARG A 171 7.74 -7.90 -9.18
C ARG A 171 6.79 -6.81 -8.69
N LEU A 172 5.64 -6.63 -9.32
CA LEU A 172 4.65 -5.63 -8.93
C LEU A 172 4.13 -5.90 -7.51
N ASN A 173 3.89 -4.82 -6.76
CA ASN A 173 3.35 -4.91 -5.42
C ASN A 173 1.84 -5.25 -5.48
N PRO A 174 1.41 -6.43 -5.01
CA PRO A 174 0.01 -6.86 -5.11
C PRO A 174 -0.94 -6.02 -4.23
N LYS A 175 -0.41 -5.30 -3.24
CA LYS A 175 -1.22 -4.37 -2.42
C LYS A 175 -1.62 -3.12 -3.20
N GLY A 176 -0.89 -2.82 -4.29
CA GLY A 176 -1.26 -1.79 -5.21
C GLY A 176 -1.14 -0.38 -4.63
N PHE A 177 0.07 0.15 -4.58
CA PHE A 177 0.23 1.60 -4.58
C PHE A 177 0.39 2.10 -6.04
N LYS A 178 0.35 3.41 -6.28
CA LYS A 178 0.35 4.09 -7.59
C LYS A 178 1.03 3.28 -8.69
N ILE A 179 0.20 2.60 -9.50
CA ILE A 179 0.62 1.55 -10.43
C ILE A 179 1.71 1.99 -11.41
N LEU A 180 1.68 3.25 -11.87
CA LEU A 180 2.71 3.78 -12.76
C LEU A 180 4.09 3.76 -12.11
N LEU A 181 4.21 4.23 -10.86
CA LEU A 181 5.48 4.23 -10.14
C LEU A 181 6.00 2.80 -9.96
N ASP A 182 5.11 1.85 -9.67
CA ASP A 182 5.46 0.43 -9.50
C ASP A 182 5.94 -0.22 -10.80
N LEU A 183 5.27 0.08 -11.92
CA LEU A 183 5.71 -0.34 -13.24
C LEU A 183 7.06 0.28 -13.61
N LEU A 184 7.26 1.58 -13.38
CA LEU A 184 8.53 2.25 -13.69
C LEU A 184 9.71 1.73 -12.87
N VAL A 185 9.47 1.33 -11.62
CA VAL A 185 10.51 0.75 -10.74
C VAL A 185 10.92 -0.64 -11.21
N HIS A 186 9.96 -1.44 -11.68
CA HIS A 186 10.19 -2.85 -12.01
C HIS A 186 10.36 -3.13 -13.51
N ALA A 187 10.26 -2.09 -14.34
CA ALA A 187 10.49 -2.16 -15.77
C ALA A 187 11.89 -2.73 -16.10
N PRO A 188 12.01 -3.47 -17.21
CA PRO A 188 13.31 -3.93 -17.70
C PRO A 188 14.32 -2.78 -17.87
N GLU A 189 15.60 -3.07 -17.64
CA GLU A 189 16.66 -2.07 -17.83
C GLU A 189 16.69 -1.58 -19.29
N GLY A 190 16.88 -0.27 -19.47
CA GLY A 190 16.86 0.37 -20.79
C GLY A 190 15.47 0.77 -21.29
N THR A 191 14.39 0.44 -20.56
CA THR A 191 13.04 0.88 -20.92
C THR A 191 12.94 2.40 -20.91
N THR A 192 12.47 2.98 -22.03
CA THR A 192 12.28 4.44 -22.17
C THR A 192 10.85 4.86 -21.84
N ALA A 193 10.70 6.08 -21.34
CA ALA A 193 9.40 6.70 -21.08
C ALA A 193 9.35 8.05 -21.79
N LYS A 194 8.30 8.28 -22.59
CA LYS A 194 8.01 9.59 -23.19
C LYS A 194 6.90 10.26 -22.42
N GLU A 195 7.13 11.48 -21.96
CA GLU A 195 6.12 12.25 -21.26
C GLU A 195 5.43 13.22 -22.22
N ILE A 196 4.12 13.40 -22.06
CA ILE A 196 3.27 14.27 -22.87
C ILE A 196 2.59 15.26 -21.91
N PRO A 197 2.78 16.58 -22.08
CA PRO A 197 2.19 17.56 -21.17
C PRO A 197 0.66 17.57 -21.28
N PHE A 198 -0.02 17.69 -20.15
CA PHE A 198 -1.47 17.94 -20.14
C PHE A 198 -1.90 18.83 -18.97
N THR A 199 -3.07 19.45 -19.12
CA THR A 199 -3.72 20.21 -18.04
C THR A 199 -4.69 19.30 -17.32
N PHE A 200 -4.46 19.09 -16.02
CA PHE A 200 -5.35 18.31 -15.17
C PHE A 200 -6.67 19.06 -14.97
N GLY A 201 -7.76 18.49 -15.48
CA GLY A 201 -9.09 19.11 -15.49
C GLY A 201 -9.77 19.12 -14.12
N LEU A 202 -10.93 19.77 -14.06
CA LEU A 202 -11.86 19.65 -12.94
C LEU A 202 -12.62 18.32 -13.06
N ARG A 203 -12.94 17.73 -11.91
CA ARG A 203 -13.73 16.50 -11.87
C ARG A 203 -15.17 16.78 -12.30
N LEU A 204 -15.74 15.91 -13.14
CA LEU A 204 -17.13 16.04 -13.61
C LEU A 204 -18.12 15.85 -12.44
N HIS A 205 -18.01 14.72 -11.73
CA HIS A 205 -18.84 14.40 -10.56
C HIS A 205 -18.05 13.68 -9.45
N GLY A 206 -18.42 13.91 -8.18
CA GLY A 206 -17.92 13.17 -7.01
C GLY A 206 -16.86 13.89 -6.15
N GLU A 207 -16.47 13.30 -5.02
CA GLU A 207 -15.54 13.91 -4.04
C GLU A 207 -14.10 13.34 -4.09
N SER A 208 -13.11 14.19 -3.80
CA SER A 208 -11.68 13.82 -3.77
C SER A 208 -11.36 12.87 -2.62
N LYS A 209 -10.77 11.72 -2.92
CA LYS A 209 -10.40 10.68 -1.92
C LYS A 209 -8.97 10.84 -1.39
N LEU A 210 -8.39 12.04 -1.41
CA LEU A 210 -7.08 12.32 -0.79
C LEU A 210 -7.18 12.24 0.73
N SER A 211 -7.11 11.02 1.25
CA SER A 211 -7.14 10.74 2.69
C SER A 211 -5.73 10.53 3.25
N TRP A 212 -5.56 10.69 4.57
CA TRP A 212 -4.34 10.33 5.29
C TRP A 212 -3.87 8.90 5.00
N LYS A 213 -4.80 8.00 4.69
CA LYS A 213 -4.50 6.62 4.31
C LYS A 213 -3.63 6.54 3.06
N VAL A 214 -3.90 7.35 2.03
CA VAL A 214 -3.11 7.39 0.78
C VAL A 214 -1.67 7.81 1.05
N GLN A 215 -1.45 8.72 2.01
CA GLN A 215 -0.11 9.16 2.40
C GLN A 215 0.66 8.05 3.12
N ILE A 216 -0.02 7.30 3.99
CA ILE A 216 0.59 6.14 4.67
C ILE A 216 0.92 5.06 3.65
N ASP A 217 -0.01 4.70 2.76
CA ASP A 217 0.19 3.69 1.72
C ASP A 217 1.40 4.05 0.82
N PHE A 218 1.61 5.34 0.55
CA PHE A 218 2.79 5.83 -0.17
C PHE A 218 4.10 5.58 0.58
N LEU A 219 4.14 5.91 1.88
CA LEU A 219 5.33 5.68 2.70
C LEU A 219 5.63 4.19 2.87
N GLU A 220 4.59 3.37 3.05
CA GLU A 220 4.73 1.91 3.10
C GLU A 220 5.29 1.36 1.79
N TYR A 221 4.83 1.87 0.65
CA TYR A 221 5.34 1.48 -0.66
C TYR A 221 6.82 1.84 -0.85
N LEU A 222 7.22 3.08 -0.54
CA LEU A 222 8.62 3.50 -0.65
C LEU A 222 9.53 2.66 0.25
N TYR A 223 9.04 2.31 1.44
CA TYR A 223 9.74 1.39 2.33
C TYR A 223 9.88 0.00 1.69
N ASP A 224 8.79 -0.55 1.15
CA ASP A 224 8.76 -1.89 0.56
C ASP A 224 9.76 -2.03 -0.60
N VAL A 225 9.83 -1.02 -1.48
CA VAL A 225 10.75 -0.99 -2.65
C VAL A 225 12.23 -0.84 -2.26
N THR A 226 12.53 -0.24 -1.10
CA THR A 226 13.92 0.03 -0.70
C THR A 226 14.46 -0.96 0.33
N ILE A 227 13.86 -0.95 1.52
CA ILE A 227 14.33 -1.66 2.71
C ILE A 227 13.50 -2.93 2.91
N GLY A 228 12.24 -2.95 2.44
CA GLY A 228 11.29 -4.03 2.63
C GLY A 228 11.78 -5.41 2.17
N ARG A 229 12.65 -5.43 1.14
CA ARG A 229 13.32 -6.65 0.66
C ARG A 229 14.20 -7.32 1.72
N PHE A 230 14.74 -6.55 2.67
CA PHE A 230 15.60 -7.06 3.75
C PHE A 230 14.88 -7.12 5.08
N ILE A 231 14.07 -6.10 5.39
CA ILE A 231 13.36 -5.98 6.66
C ILE A 231 11.87 -5.82 6.34
N PRO A 232 11.03 -6.83 6.63
CA PRO A 232 9.61 -6.72 6.36
C PRO A 232 8.97 -5.57 7.14
N LEU A 233 8.07 -4.80 6.51
CA LEU A 233 7.36 -3.73 7.21
C LEU A 233 6.58 -4.23 8.44
N THR A 234 6.09 -5.48 8.41
CA THR A 234 5.45 -6.11 9.57
C THR A 234 6.41 -6.31 10.74
N PHE A 235 7.71 -6.51 10.49
CA PHE A 235 8.72 -6.54 11.56
C PHE A 235 8.90 -5.15 12.18
N VAL A 236 9.00 -4.10 11.36
CA VAL A 236 9.09 -2.71 11.86
C VAL A 236 7.88 -2.36 12.70
N LYS A 237 6.66 -2.63 12.20
CA LYS A 237 5.42 -2.42 12.96
C LYS A 237 5.43 -3.20 14.28
N PHE A 238 5.88 -4.46 14.27
CA PHE A 238 6.00 -5.27 15.47
C PHE A 238 6.95 -4.65 16.51
N CYS A 239 8.11 -4.15 16.07
CA CYS A 239 9.05 -3.43 16.94
C CYS A 239 8.44 -2.14 17.49
N MET A 240 7.74 -1.35 16.67
CA MET A 240 7.04 -0.14 17.13
C MET A 240 6.00 -0.45 18.20
N VAL A 241 5.20 -1.51 18.01
CA VAL A 241 4.24 -1.97 19.01
C VAL A 241 4.96 -2.39 20.29
N GLY A 242 6.05 -3.15 20.20
CA GLY A 242 6.85 -3.54 21.36
C GLY A 242 7.38 -2.34 22.15
N THR A 243 7.93 -1.34 21.47
CA THR A 243 8.42 -0.10 22.09
C THR A 243 7.30 0.68 22.79
N LEU A 244 6.13 0.81 22.15
CA LEU A 244 4.95 1.41 22.79
C LEU A 244 4.50 0.60 24.00
N GLY A 245 4.57 -0.73 23.91
CA GLY A 245 4.26 -1.65 25.00
C GLY A 245 5.13 -1.43 26.23
N VAL A 246 6.41 -1.05 26.07
CA VAL A 246 7.28 -0.67 27.20
C VAL A 246 6.73 0.59 27.90
N GLY A 247 6.29 1.59 27.14
CA GLY A 247 5.64 2.77 27.71
C GLY A 247 4.36 2.41 28.48
N VAL A 248 3.51 1.57 27.89
CA VAL A 248 2.29 1.07 28.54
C VAL A 248 2.60 0.29 29.82
N HIS A 249 3.64 -0.55 29.79
CA HIS A 249 4.12 -1.27 30.97
C HIS A 249 4.51 -0.32 32.10
N MET A 250 5.33 0.70 31.81
CA MET A 250 5.76 1.67 32.82
C MET A 250 4.57 2.45 33.39
N SER A 251 3.63 2.89 32.56
CA SER A 251 2.42 3.58 33.02
C SER A 251 1.52 2.68 33.87
N ALA A 252 1.33 1.42 33.47
CA ALA A 252 0.54 0.44 34.22
C ALA A 252 1.20 0.11 35.57
N TYR A 253 2.52 -0.05 35.60
CA TYR A 253 3.28 -0.26 36.82
C TYR A 253 3.11 0.90 37.80
N ILE A 254 3.28 2.15 37.34
CA ILE A 254 3.08 3.34 38.19
C ILE A 254 1.66 3.36 38.75
N PHE A 255 0.66 3.09 37.91
CA PHE A 255 -0.74 3.05 38.31
C PHE A 255 -1.00 1.99 39.39
N PHE A 256 -0.59 0.74 39.16
CA PHE A 256 -0.80 -0.34 40.14
C PHE A 256 0.02 -0.14 41.41
N SER A 257 1.26 0.32 41.28
CA SER A 257 2.12 0.65 42.42
C SER A 257 1.46 1.68 43.33
N ASN A 258 0.90 2.76 42.77
CA ASN A 258 0.23 3.80 43.54
C ASN A 258 -1.03 3.28 44.27
N ILE A 259 -1.81 2.42 43.61
CA ILE A 259 -3.01 1.82 44.20
C ILE A 259 -2.65 0.86 45.33
N ILE A 260 -1.66 0.00 45.10
CA ILE A 260 -1.26 -1.05 46.05
C ILE A 260 -0.51 -0.44 47.26
N ALA A 261 0.31 0.58 47.02
CA ALA A 261 1.02 1.30 48.07
C ALA A 261 0.07 2.05 49.01
N GLY A 262 -1.06 2.57 48.51
CA GLY A 262 -2.04 3.28 49.33
C GLY A 262 -1.50 4.54 50.03
N GLY A 263 -0.36 5.09 49.57
CA GLY A 263 0.34 6.22 50.20
C GLY A 263 1.49 5.82 51.13
N GLU A 264 1.75 4.53 51.33
CA GLU A 264 2.88 3.99 52.10
C GLU A 264 4.01 3.48 51.18
N GLU A 265 5.11 3.01 51.77
CA GLU A 265 6.19 2.36 51.00
C GLU A 265 5.75 0.99 50.45
N LEU A 266 6.15 0.70 49.21
CA LEU A 266 5.74 -0.52 48.52
C LEU A 266 6.49 -1.74 49.07
N THR A 267 5.74 -2.70 49.62
CA THR A 267 6.32 -3.99 50.03
C THR A 267 6.80 -4.80 48.82
N VAL A 268 7.70 -5.78 49.03
CA VAL A 268 8.16 -6.70 47.95
C VAL A 268 6.98 -7.45 47.31
N GLY A 269 5.99 -7.84 48.11
CA GLY A 269 4.77 -8.47 47.60
C GLY A 269 3.95 -7.51 46.73
N GLY A 270 3.77 -6.26 47.18
CA GLY A 270 3.08 -5.22 46.41
C GLY A 270 3.79 -4.87 45.10
N PHE A 271 5.12 -4.76 45.13
CA PHE A 271 5.97 -4.60 43.95
C PHE A 271 5.74 -5.71 42.94
N SER A 272 5.80 -6.96 43.39
CA SER A 272 5.62 -8.13 42.53
C SER A 272 4.24 -8.16 41.88
N LEU A 273 3.17 -7.84 42.63
CA LEU A 273 1.82 -7.74 42.08
C LEU A 273 1.67 -6.60 41.06
N ALA A 274 2.26 -5.43 41.34
CA ALA A 274 2.25 -4.30 40.41
C ALA A 274 2.96 -4.64 39.09
N VAL A 275 4.13 -5.30 39.16
CA VAL A 275 4.87 -5.75 37.98
C VAL A 275 4.06 -6.78 37.18
N LEU A 276 3.49 -7.79 37.83
CA LEU A 276 2.67 -8.81 37.15
C LEU A 276 1.48 -8.17 36.42
N GLY A 277 0.74 -7.28 37.09
CA GLY A 277 -0.35 -6.54 36.47
C GLY A 277 0.11 -5.71 35.27
N ALA A 278 1.24 -5.01 35.40
CA ALA A 278 1.81 -4.21 34.32
C ALA A 278 2.28 -5.05 33.11
N VAL A 279 2.84 -6.23 33.34
CA VAL A 279 3.23 -7.17 32.28
C VAL A 279 1.99 -7.60 31.49
N GLU A 280 0.93 -8.03 32.18
CA GLU A 280 -0.31 -8.50 31.52
C GLU A 280 -0.98 -7.39 30.70
N ILE A 281 -1.06 -6.17 31.22
CA ILE A 281 -1.61 -5.03 30.48
C ILE A 281 -0.78 -4.73 29.22
N ALA A 282 0.55 -4.77 29.32
CA ALA A 282 1.42 -4.55 28.17
C ALA A 282 1.29 -5.66 27.11
N ILE A 283 1.18 -6.93 27.52
CA ILE A 283 0.95 -8.07 26.62
C ILE A 283 -0.39 -7.92 25.90
N LEU A 284 -1.46 -7.59 26.63
CA LEU A 284 -2.79 -7.40 26.05
C LEU A 284 -2.80 -6.25 25.04
N PHE A 285 -2.16 -5.12 25.37
CA PHE A 285 -1.97 -3.99 24.48
C PHE A 285 -1.22 -4.40 23.21
N ASN A 286 -0.07 -5.05 23.36
CA ASN A 286 0.77 -5.48 22.24
C ASN A 286 0.04 -6.48 21.33
N PHE A 287 -0.66 -7.47 21.90
CA PHE A 287 -1.43 -8.43 21.13
C PHE A 287 -2.55 -7.74 20.34
N THR A 288 -3.30 -6.85 20.99
CA THR A 288 -4.41 -6.14 20.38
C THR A 288 -3.93 -5.27 19.23
N LEU A 289 -2.90 -4.47 19.45
CA LEU A 289 -2.37 -3.57 18.42
C LEU A 289 -1.71 -4.35 17.27
N ASN A 290 -1.01 -5.45 17.55
CA ASN A 290 -0.49 -6.32 16.51
C ASN A 290 -1.61 -6.97 15.68
N ASN A 291 -2.70 -7.41 16.31
CA ASN A 291 -3.85 -8.00 15.60
C ASN A 291 -4.62 -6.98 14.75
N LEU A 292 -4.68 -5.72 15.20
CA LEU A 292 -5.40 -4.64 14.52
C LEU A 292 -4.57 -3.96 13.43
N TRP A 293 -3.25 -3.88 13.59
CA TRP A 293 -2.38 -3.06 12.73
C TRP A 293 -1.26 -3.87 12.06
N THR A 294 -0.38 -4.51 12.83
CA THR A 294 0.79 -5.24 12.29
C THR A 294 0.37 -6.39 11.37
N PHE A 295 -0.60 -7.19 11.80
CA PHE A 295 -1.12 -8.36 11.10
C PHE A 295 -2.59 -8.17 10.68
N ALA A 296 -3.00 -6.94 10.37
CA ALA A 296 -4.38 -6.58 10.03
C ALA A 296 -4.95 -7.45 8.88
N ASN A 297 -4.11 -7.85 7.92
CA ASN A 297 -4.50 -8.72 6.80
C ASN A 297 -4.81 -10.17 7.22
N GLN A 298 -4.47 -10.57 8.43
CA GLN A 298 -4.69 -11.90 9.01
C GLN A 298 -5.39 -11.79 10.36
N LYS A 299 -6.19 -10.72 10.52
CA LYS A 299 -6.81 -10.35 11.79
C LYS A 299 -7.66 -11.49 12.35
N LEU A 300 -7.33 -11.90 13.56
CA LEU A 300 -8.07 -12.89 14.32
C LEU A 300 -9.33 -12.26 14.93
N LYS A 301 -10.45 -12.99 14.88
CA LYS A 301 -11.75 -12.57 15.45
C LYS A 301 -12.36 -13.68 16.30
N GLY A 302 -13.21 -13.30 17.27
CA GLY A 302 -13.95 -14.22 18.13
C GLY A 302 -13.04 -15.26 18.83
N ARG A 303 -13.42 -16.54 18.78
CA ARG A 303 -12.64 -17.64 19.37
C ARG A 303 -11.22 -17.77 18.80
N GLY A 304 -11.00 -17.34 17.54
CA GLY A 304 -9.69 -17.31 16.93
C GLY A 304 -8.75 -16.32 17.62
N ALA A 305 -9.27 -15.17 18.06
CA ALA A 305 -8.49 -14.17 18.79
C ALA A 305 -8.06 -14.70 20.17
N LEU A 306 -8.92 -15.41 20.88
CA LEU A 306 -8.58 -16.03 22.17
C LEU A 306 -7.46 -17.07 22.03
N LYS A 307 -7.58 -17.97 21.04
CA LYS A 307 -6.51 -18.94 20.74
C LYS A 307 -5.22 -18.23 20.33
N GLY A 308 -5.32 -17.18 19.52
CA GLY A 308 -4.18 -16.34 19.13
C GLY A 308 -3.49 -15.70 20.33
N PHE A 309 -4.24 -15.18 21.30
CA PHE A 309 -3.69 -14.57 22.51
C PHE A 309 -2.88 -15.58 23.33
N VAL A 310 -3.37 -16.81 23.49
CA VAL A 310 -2.61 -17.87 24.18
C VAL A 310 -1.32 -18.21 23.43
N LYS A 311 -1.39 -18.38 22.11
CA LYS A 311 -0.20 -18.63 21.28
C LYS A 311 0.82 -17.50 21.35
N TYR A 312 0.34 -16.26 21.35
CA TYR A 312 1.15 -15.06 21.48
C TYR A 312 1.94 -15.07 22.79
N ASN A 313 1.26 -15.34 23.90
CA ASN A 313 1.89 -15.46 25.22
C ASN A 313 2.98 -16.52 25.23
N ILE A 314 2.67 -17.73 24.76
CA ILE A 314 3.65 -18.83 24.68
C ILE A 314 4.88 -18.40 23.88
N ALA A 315 4.67 -17.80 22.69
CA ALA A 315 5.76 -17.33 21.85
C ALA A 315 6.63 -16.28 22.56
N CYS A 316 6.01 -15.30 23.21
CA CYS A 316 6.67 -14.23 23.95
C CYS A 316 7.45 -14.74 25.17
N SER A 317 6.92 -15.72 25.91
CA SER A 317 7.63 -16.35 27.02
C SER A 317 8.90 -17.07 26.55
N PHE A 318 8.83 -17.79 25.43
CA PHE A 318 10.04 -18.38 24.83
C PHE A 318 11.02 -17.31 24.32
N GLY A 319 10.56 -16.20 23.76
CA GLY A 319 11.44 -15.10 23.36
C GLY A 319 12.17 -14.45 24.53
N ALA A 320 11.56 -14.39 25.71
CA ALA A 320 12.23 -13.94 26.92
C ALA A 320 13.37 -14.89 27.32
N LEU A 321 13.18 -16.21 27.18
CA LEU A 321 14.24 -17.20 27.40
C LEU A 321 15.35 -17.07 26.36
N VAL A 322 15.03 -16.85 25.08
CA VAL A 322 16.02 -16.60 24.01
C VAL A 322 16.84 -15.35 24.33
N ASN A 323 16.19 -14.25 24.73
CA ASN A 323 16.87 -13.03 25.13
C ASN A 323 17.88 -13.29 26.24
N TRP A 324 17.42 -13.92 27.33
CA TRP A 324 18.30 -14.25 28.45
C TRP A 324 19.46 -15.17 28.05
N ALA A 325 19.19 -16.23 27.30
CA ALA A 325 20.20 -17.22 26.90
C ALA A 325 21.28 -16.61 26.00
N VAL A 326 20.89 -15.78 25.03
CA VAL A 326 21.83 -15.09 24.13
C VAL A 326 22.64 -14.06 24.92
N SER A 327 22.00 -13.25 25.76
CA SER A 327 22.68 -12.26 26.60
C SER A 327 23.73 -12.92 27.51
N ALA A 328 23.34 -13.99 28.23
CA ALA A 328 24.21 -14.70 29.15
C ALA A 328 25.38 -15.37 28.43
N SER A 329 25.14 -15.97 27.25
CA SER A 329 26.19 -16.60 26.45
C SER A 329 27.21 -15.58 25.95
N LEU A 330 26.76 -14.45 25.40
CA LEU A 330 27.66 -13.40 24.91
C LEU A 330 28.50 -12.80 26.04
N PHE A 331 27.86 -12.49 27.17
CA PHE A 331 28.56 -11.99 28.36
C PHE A 331 29.61 -12.98 28.86
N LYS A 332 29.28 -14.27 28.95
CA LYS A 332 30.22 -15.33 29.34
C LYS A 332 31.43 -15.42 28.38
N ASN A 333 31.25 -15.11 27.10
CA ASN A 333 32.30 -15.07 26.10
C ASN A 333 33.09 -13.75 26.07
N GLY A 334 32.95 -12.89 27.09
CA GLY A 334 33.74 -11.68 27.26
C GLY A 334 33.23 -10.47 26.46
N TRP A 335 32.02 -10.52 25.90
CA TRP A 335 31.40 -9.35 25.28
C TRP A 335 31.03 -8.31 26.34
N ALA A 336 31.10 -7.03 25.97
CA ALA A 336 30.66 -5.94 26.85
C ALA A 336 29.19 -6.15 27.30
N GLU A 337 28.92 -5.91 28.58
CA GLU A 337 27.63 -6.21 29.22
C GLU A 337 26.43 -5.60 28.47
N LEU A 338 26.47 -4.28 28.23
CA LEU A 338 25.39 -3.58 27.53
C LEU A 338 25.18 -4.12 26.10
N LEU A 339 26.26 -4.50 25.43
CA LEU A 339 26.18 -5.06 24.08
C LEU A 339 25.57 -6.47 24.09
N ALA A 340 25.93 -7.30 25.08
CA ALA A 340 25.35 -8.62 25.26
C ALA A 340 23.83 -8.54 25.53
N VAL A 341 23.41 -7.64 26.42
CA VAL A 341 21.98 -7.41 26.72
C VAL A 341 21.23 -6.90 25.49
N PHE A 342 21.80 -5.95 24.75
CA PHE A 342 21.19 -5.42 23.52
C PHE A 342 21.00 -6.52 22.46
N LEU A 343 22.02 -7.32 22.21
CA LEU A 343 21.97 -8.41 21.22
C LEU A 343 21.01 -9.52 21.63
N GLY A 344 20.91 -9.84 22.93
CA GLY A 344 19.89 -10.75 23.43
C GLY A 344 18.48 -10.21 23.25
N ALA A 345 18.24 -8.92 23.57
CA ALA A 345 16.94 -8.30 23.36
C ALA A 345 16.54 -8.34 21.88
N LEU A 346 17.49 -8.04 20.98
CA LEU A 346 17.28 -8.13 19.53
C LEU A 346 16.92 -9.57 19.10
N ALA A 347 17.65 -10.57 19.59
CA ALA A 347 17.36 -11.98 19.31
C ALA A 347 15.97 -12.40 19.80
N GLY A 348 15.58 -11.96 21.00
CA GLY A 348 14.24 -12.20 21.54
C GLY A 348 13.13 -11.56 20.71
N VAL A 349 13.33 -10.32 20.23
CA VAL A 349 12.36 -9.65 19.34
C VAL A 349 12.24 -10.36 17.99
N VAL A 350 13.36 -10.76 17.40
CA VAL A 350 13.37 -11.53 16.13
C VAL A 350 12.66 -12.87 16.29
N TRP A 351 12.91 -13.58 17.39
CA TRP A 351 12.19 -14.80 17.74
C TRP A 351 10.68 -14.55 17.86
N ASN A 352 10.30 -13.57 18.69
CA ASN A 352 8.90 -13.23 18.94
C ASN A 352 8.16 -12.89 17.65
N TYR A 353 8.75 -12.07 16.78
CA TYR A 353 8.16 -11.75 15.50
C TYR A 353 8.01 -12.99 14.61
N SER A 354 9.07 -13.78 14.46
CA SER A 354 9.11 -14.92 13.55
C SER A 354 8.10 -15.99 13.95
N VAL A 355 8.08 -16.38 15.23
CA VAL A 355 7.15 -17.38 15.75
C VAL A 355 5.71 -16.87 15.66
N ASN A 356 5.44 -15.62 16.04
CA ASN A 356 4.08 -15.09 15.97
C ASN A 356 3.57 -14.99 14.54
N ARG A 357 4.41 -14.60 13.59
CA ARG A 357 4.07 -14.56 12.16
C ARG A 357 3.77 -15.94 11.58
N MET A 358 4.43 -17.00 12.06
CA MET A 358 4.23 -18.36 11.54
C MET A 358 3.14 -19.15 12.27
N PHE A 359 2.94 -18.89 13.56
CA PHE A 359 2.13 -19.73 14.44
C PHE A 359 0.86 -19.05 14.97
N THR A 360 0.94 -17.77 15.32
CA THR A 360 -0.17 -16.99 15.91
C THR A 360 -1.06 -16.43 14.81
N TRP A 361 -0.47 -15.65 13.89
CA TRP A 361 -1.13 -15.11 12.71
C TRP A 361 -0.68 -15.89 11.49
N ARG A 362 -1.17 -17.13 11.37
CA ARG A 362 -0.97 -17.98 10.20
C ARG A 362 -2.14 -17.77 9.24
N LYS A 363 -1.85 -17.59 7.95
CA LYS A 363 -2.86 -17.62 6.88
C LYS A 363 -3.57 -18.96 6.81
#